data_AF-A0A0Q4IZ88-F1
#
_entry.id   AF-A0A0Q4IZ88-F1
#
_cell.length_a   1.000
_cell.length_b   1.000
_cell.length_c   1.000
_cell.angle_alpha   90.00
_cell.angle_beta   90.00
_cell.angle_gamma   90.00
#
_symmetry.space_group_name_H-M   'P 1'
#
loop_
_entity.id
_entity.type
_entity.pdbx_description
1 polymer ?
#
loop_
_entity_poly.entity_id
_entity_poly.type
_entity_poly.pdbx_seq_one_letter_code
_entity_poly.pdbx_strand_id
1 'polypeptide(L)'
;MTNENNGNAISSDEILGYAQMAETGDYGADCATGRLMADALIKRMADTDGTPALGRLVSEMVKAGRWGAVHIGFFQRLADRSVQELA
;
A
#
# COMPACT_ATOMS: atom_id res chain seq x y z
N MET A 1 -19.44 16.61 23.48
CA MET A 1 -18.11 15.96 23.47
C MET A 1 -17.86 15.53 22.04
N THR A 2 -16.93 16.20 21.37
CA THR A 2 -16.58 15.99 19.97
C THR A 2 -15.87 14.64 19.83
N ASN A 3 -16.37 13.81 18.91
CA ASN A 3 -15.82 12.49 18.59
C ASN A 3 -14.54 12.70 17.76
N GLU A 4 -13.40 12.87 18.43
CA GLU A 4 -12.08 12.98 17.84
C GLU A 4 -11.55 11.61 17.42
N ASN A 5 -12.15 11.00 16.39
CA ASN A 5 -11.63 9.77 15.77
C ASN A 5 -11.12 10.00 14.34
N ASN A 6 -10.78 11.24 13.99
CA ASN A 6 -10.29 11.61 12.66
C ASN A 6 -8.80 11.31 12.42
N GLY A 7 -8.09 10.73 13.40
CA GLY A 7 -6.67 10.30 13.26
C GLY A 7 -6.47 8.83 12.88
N ASN A 8 -7.56 8.04 12.81
CA ASN A 8 -7.49 6.58 12.74
C ASN A 8 -7.67 5.99 11.34
N ALA A 9 -7.85 6.83 10.31
CA ALA A 9 -7.99 6.39 8.92
C ALA A 9 -6.80 6.88 8.10
N ILE A 10 -6.27 6.01 7.22
CA ILE A 10 -5.26 6.40 6.23
C ILE A 10 -5.85 7.48 5.32
N SER A 11 -5.19 8.62 5.25
CA SER A 11 -5.63 9.79 4.48
C SER A 11 -5.57 9.55 2.98
N SER A 12 -6.31 10.37 2.21
CA SER A 12 -6.23 10.29 0.73
C SER A 12 -4.83 10.65 0.22
N ASP A 13 -4.10 11.52 0.92
CA ASP A 13 -2.74 11.91 0.56
C ASP A 13 -1.74 10.76 0.78
N GLU A 14 -1.89 10.01 1.87
CA GLU A 14 -1.11 8.79 2.09
C GLU A 14 -1.39 7.77 0.98
N ILE A 15 -2.66 7.56 0.60
CA ILE A 15 -3.04 6.68 -0.51
C ILE A 15 -2.40 7.11 -1.83
N LEU A 16 -2.40 8.41 -2.13
CA LEU A 16 -1.78 8.95 -3.33
C LEU A 16 -0.26 8.75 -3.31
N GLY A 17 0.38 8.87 -2.14
CA GLY A 17 1.81 8.58 -1.97
C GLY A 17 2.18 7.15 -2.33
N TYR A 18 1.34 6.18 -1.96
CA TYR A 18 1.52 4.78 -2.38
C TYR A 18 1.19 4.56 -3.86
N ALA A 19 0.35 5.38 -4.50
CA ALA A 19 -0.09 5.18 -5.89
C ALA A 19 0.82 5.83 -6.95
N GLN A 20 1.63 6.83 -6.57
CA GLN A 20 2.43 7.64 -7.51
C GLN A 20 3.94 7.42 -7.34
N MET A 21 4.34 6.17 -7.09
CA MET A 21 5.72 5.85 -6.73
C MET A 21 6.68 6.04 -7.90
N ALA A 22 7.80 6.71 -7.62
CA ALA A 22 8.88 6.89 -8.58
C ALA A 22 9.70 5.59 -8.72
N GLU A 23 10.10 5.28 -9.95
CA GLU A 23 10.98 4.14 -10.25
C GLU A 23 12.40 4.64 -10.50
N THR A 24 13.39 3.89 -10.02
CA THR A 24 14.80 4.21 -10.23
C THR A 24 15.32 3.63 -11.54
N GLY A 25 14.62 2.64 -12.11
CA GLY A 25 15.03 1.90 -13.30
C GLY A 25 15.85 0.65 -12.96
N ASP A 26 16.24 0.47 -11.71
CA ASP A 26 16.73 -0.82 -11.20
C ASP A 26 15.53 -1.66 -10.76
N TYR A 27 15.16 -2.61 -11.62
CA TYR A 27 14.00 -3.48 -11.39
C TYR A 27 14.04 -4.20 -10.03
N GLY A 28 15.22 -4.66 -9.59
CA GLY A 28 15.37 -5.40 -8.34
C GLY A 28 15.18 -4.49 -7.12
N ALA A 29 15.79 -3.32 -7.15
CA ALA A 29 15.67 -2.31 -6.10
C ALA A 29 14.23 -1.73 -6.03
N ASP A 30 13.61 -1.50 -7.17
CA ASP A 30 12.24 -1.00 -7.26
C ASP A 30 11.24 -2.04 -6.71
N CYS A 31 11.41 -3.33 -7.04
CA CYS A 31 10.61 -4.39 -6.44
C CYS A 31 10.81 -4.48 -4.91
N ALA A 32 12.05 -4.32 -4.42
CA ALA A 32 12.34 -4.33 -2.99
C ALA A 32 11.66 -3.15 -2.28
N THR A 33 11.68 -1.97 -2.90
CA THR A 33 10.97 -0.78 -2.41
C THR A 33 9.47 -1.05 -2.30
N GLY A 34 8.87 -1.65 -3.34
CA GLY A 34 7.46 -2.05 -3.33
C GLY A 34 7.09 -2.97 -2.16
N ARG A 35 7.93 -3.98 -1.88
CA ARG A 35 7.71 -4.90 -0.75
C ARG A 35 7.76 -4.18 0.60
N LEU A 36 8.74 -3.29 0.81
CA LEU A 36 8.83 -2.49 2.03
C LEU A 36 7.61 -1.60 2.25
N MET A 37 7.07 -1.04 1.17
CA MET A 37 5.87 -0.20 1.23
C MET A 37 4.62 -1.02 1.57
N ALA A 38 4.49 -2.24 1.04
CA ALA A 38 3.42 -3.15 1.44
C ALA A 38 3.51 -3.52 2.92
N ASP A 39 4.71 -3.78 3.46
CA ASP A 39 4.92 -4.04 4.89
C ASP A 39 4.53 -2.83 5.75
N ALA A 40 4.90 -1.61 5.32
CA ALA A 40 4.50 -0.38 6.00
C ALA A 40 2.98 -0.19 6.00
N LEU A 41 2.32 -0.46 4.87
CA LEU A 41 0.87 -0.42 4.78
C LEU A 41 0.24 -1.44 5.72
N ILE A 42 0.64 -2.72 5.66
CA ILE A 42 0.11 -3.80 6.52
C ILE A 42 0.25 -3.42 8.00
N LYS A 43 1.43 -2.96 8.42
CA LYS A 43 1.66 -2.51 9.79
C LYS A 43 0.71 -1.36 10.15
N ARG A 44 0.54 -0.39 9.25
CA ARG A 44 -0.41 0.71 9.45
C ARG A 44 -1.84 0.17 9.62
N MET A 45 -2.28 -0.81 8.81
CA MET A 45 -3.60 -1.44 8.96
C MET A 45 -3.77 -2.17 10.30
N ALA A 46 -2.71 -2.77 10.82
CA ALA A 46 -2.76 -3.42 12.13
C ALA A 46 -2.84 -2.41 13.28
N ASP A 47 -2.16 -1.26 13.13
CA ASP A 47 -2.11 -0.19 14.13
C ASP A 47 -3.35 0.72 14.10
N THR A 48 -4.15 0.66 13.02
CA THR A 48 -5.39 1.41 12.88
C THR A 48 -6.55 0.47 12.52
N ASP A 49 -7.56 0.37 13.39
CA ASP A 49 -8.85 -0.32 13.11
C ASP A 49 -9.52 0.15 11.80
N GLY A 50 -9.02 1.23 11.19
CA GLY A 50 -9.32 1.67 9.84
C GLY A 50 -8.50 0.91 8.80
N THR A 51 -9.06 -0.19 8.32
CA THR A 51 -8.69 -0.82 7.05
C THR A 51 -8.45 0.26 6.00
N PRO A 52 -7.27 0.42 5.38
CA PRO A 52 -7.21 1.02 4.07
C PRO A 52 -8.23 0.27 3.24
N ALA A 53 -9.15 1.00 2.61
CA ALA A 53 -9.84 0.43 1.48
C ALA A 53 -8.75 0.11 0.46
N LEU A 54 -8.16 -1.09 0.53
CA LEU A 54 -7.14 -1.58 -0.38
C LEU A 54 -7.67 -1.43 -1.80
N GLY A 55 -8.98 -1.62 -1.99
CA GLY A 55 -9.69 -1.31 -3.22
C GLY A 55 -9.58 0.17 -3.67
N ARG A 56 -9.57 1.14 -2.75
CA ARG A 56 -9.32 2.57 -3.07
C ARG A 56 -7.87 2.81 -3.48
N LEU A 57 -6.91 2.24 -2.77
CA LEU A 57 -5.49 2.33 -3.15
C LEU A 57 -5.25 1.72 -4.54
N VAL A 58 -5.75 0.51 -4.76
CA VAL A 58 -5.71 -0.16 -6.06
C VAL A 58 -6.42 0.67 -7.13
N SER A 59 -7.57 1.28 -6.82
CA SER A 59 -8.28 2.14 -7.76
C SER A 59 -7.43 3.36 -8.18
N GLU A 60 -6.73 4.00 -7.25
CA GLU A 60 -5.83 5.11 -7.58
C GLU A 60 -4.61 4.64 -8.39
N MET A 61 -4.01 3.49 -8.06
CA MET A 61 -2.95 2.87 -8.88
C MET A 61 -3.42 2.53 -10.30
N VAL A 62 -4.65 2.05 -10.45
CA VAL A 62 -5.26 1.78 -11.77
C VAL A 62 -5.48 3.09 -12.54
N LYS A 63 -6.01 4.13 -11.90
CA LYS A 63 -6.23 5.44 -12.52
C LYS A 63 -4.92 6.11 -12.95
N ALA A 64 -3.84 5.93 -12.19
CA ALA A 64 -2.51 6.42 -12.55
C ALA A 64 -1.97 5.76 -13.84
N GLY A 65 -2.50 4.60 -14.22
CA GLY A 65 -2.30 3.98 -15.53
C GLY A 65 -0.90 3.44 -15.80
N ARG A 66 0.01 3.47 -14.81
CA ARG A 66 1.38 2.93 -14.94
C ARG A 66 1.68 1.97 -13.81
N TRP A 67 1.92 0.72 -14.18
CA TRP A 67 2.31 -0.36 -13.29
C TRP A 67 3.72 -0.78 -13.69
N GLY A 68 4.63 -0.75 -12.71
CA GLY A 68 6.03 -1.11 -12.92
C GLY A 68 6.58 -1.87 -11.72
N ALA A 69 7.91 -1.96 -11.60
CA ALA A 69 8.59 -2.83 -10.65
C ALA A 69 8.17 -2.58 -9.19
N VAL A 70 7.94 -1.32 -8.80
CA VAL A 70 7.50 -1.00 -7.43
C VAL A 70 6.11 -1.56 -7.15
N HIS A 71 5.18 -1.42 -8.10
CA HIS A 71 3.82 -1.96 -7.99
C HIS A 71 3.84 -3.49 -7.93
N ILE A 72 4.67 -4.13 -8.75
CA ILE A 72 4.84 -5.59 -8.76
C ILE A 72 5.32 -6.08 -7.41
N GLY A 73 6.40 -5.50 -6.86
CA GLY A 73 6.91 -5.87 -5.55
C GLY A 73 5.90 -5.65 -4.42
N PHE A 74 5.15 -4.56 -4.48
CA PHE A 74 4.08 -4.25 -3.54
C PHE A 74 3.00 -5.34 -3.51
N PHE A 75 2.44 -5.68 -4.67
CA PHE A 75 1.40 -6.72 -4.75
C PHE A 75 1.93 -8.12 -4.47
N GLN A 76 3.18 -8.42 -4.83
CA GLN A 76 3.84 -9.67 -4.45
C GLN A 76 3.83 -9.85 -2.93
N ARG A 77 4.23 -8.81 -2.18
CA ARG A 77 4.26 -8.90 -0.71
C ARG A 77 2.88 -9.04 -0.08
N LEU A 78 1.88 -8.36 -0.62
CA LEU A 78 0.48 -8.53 -0.18
C LEU A 78 0.02 -9.98 -0.41
N ALA A 79 0.32 -10.56 -1.57
CA ALA A 79 -0.01 -11.95 -1.89
C ALA A 79 0.69 -12.92 -0.93
N ASP A 80 1.99 -12.74 -0.70
CA ASP A 80 2.77 -13.57 0.23
C ASP A 80 2.16 -13.56 1.64
N ARG A 81 1.68 -12.39 2.10
CA ARG A 81 1.10 -12.27 3.44
C ARG A 81 -0.29 -12.87 3.53
N SER A 82 -1.09 -12.76 2.47
CA SER A 82 -2.43 -13.37 2.37
C SER A 82 -2.36 -14.91 2.52
N VAL A 83 -1.33 -15.54 1.97
CA VAL A 83 -1.13 -17.00 2.05
C VAL A 83 -0.74 -17.45 3.46
N GLN A 84 0.03 -16.63 4.19
CA GLN A 84 0.48 -16.96 5.54
C GLN A 84 -0.63 -16.89 6.60
N GLU A 85 -1.76 -16.23 6.32
CA GLU A 85 -2.92 -16.20 7.22
C GLU A 85 -3.90 -17.35 6.96
N LEU A 86 -3.69 -18.13 5.89
CA LEU A 86 -4.48 -19.30 5.54
C LEU A 86 -3.82 -20.64 5.93
N ALA A 87 -2.62 -20.59 6.51
CA ALA A 87 -1.82 -21.75 6.94
C ALA A 87 -1.81 -21.85 8.47
#